data_AF-A0A2D6XIR7-F1
#
_entry.id   AF-A0A2D6XIR7-F1
#
_cell.length_a   1.000
_cell.length_b   1.000
_cell.length_c   1.000
_cell.angle_alpha   90.00
_cell.angle_beta   90.00
_cell.angle_gamma   90.00
#
_symmetry.space_group_name_H-M   'P 1'
#
loop_
_entity.id
_entity.type
_entity.pdbx_description
1 polymer ?
#
loop_
_entity_poly.entity_id
_entity_poly.type
_entity_poly.pdbx_seq_one_letter_code
_entity_poly.pdbx_strand_id
1 'polypeptide(L)'
;MSAFLEQSFFVSFILLIWLQTEAFYEYCKLLGFKKIFKIKDYEDFLELSEGVSYIEYLNIKYDSFFTRLISCPICLTVWLQIFLTLYYGDFSLFFVKIWLTLVLYFVAVLLLKKSG
;
A
#
# COMPACT_ATOMS: atom_id res chain seq x y z
N MET A 1 -3.18 -5.96 24.67
CA MET A 1 -4.34 -6.01 23.76
C MET A 1 -4.51 -4.71 22.98
N SER A 2 -4.37 -3.52 23.59
CA SER A 2 -4.43 -2.23 22.88
C SER A 2 -3.38 -2.09 21.77
N ALA A 3 -2.10 -2.32 22.08
CA ALA A 3 -1.00 -2.21 21.11
C ALA A 3 -1.15 -3.13 19.88
N PHE A 4 -1.76 -4.31 20.06
CA PHE A 4 -2.03 -5.26 18.97
C PHE A 4 -3.06 -4.69 17.97
N LEU A 5 -4.11 -4.05 18.48
CA LEU A 5 -5.15 -3.43 17.65
C LEU A 5 -4.58 -2.21 16.94
N GLU A 6 -3.87 -1.34 17.67
CA GLU A 6 -3.23 -0.14 17.13
C GLU A 6 -2.31 -0.48 15.95
N GLN A 7 -1.48 -1.52 16.06
CA GLN A 7 -0.62 -1.99 14.95
C GLN A 7 -1.44 -2.40 13.72
N SER A 8 -2.52 -3.17 13.91
CA SER A 8 -3.37 -3.64 12.81
C SER A 8 -4.08 -2.48 12.10
N PHE A 9 -4.61 -1.52 12.86
CA PHE A 9 -5.23 -0.31 12.29
C PHE A 9 -4.22 0.55 11.54
N PHE A 10 -3.02 0.74 12.10
CA PHE A 10 -1.96 1.52 11.47
C PHE A 10 -1.52 0.91 10.13
N VAL A 11 -1.25 -0.41 10.09
CA VAL A 11 -0.88 -1.08 8.85
C VAL A 11 -2.03 -1.05 7.84
N SER A 12 -3.27 -1.27 8.29
CA SER A 12 -4.45 -1.18 7.42
C SER A 12 -4.59 0.21 6.80
N PHE A 13 -4.30 1.27 7.56
CA PHE A 13 -4.35 2.65 7.07
C PHE A 13 -3.26 2.93 6.03
N ILE A 14 -2.03 2.43 6.26
CA ILE A 14 -0.95 2.51 5.26
C ILE A 14 -1.38 1.81 3.97
N LEU A 15 -1.97 0.62 4.06
CA LEU A 15 -2.45 -0.11 2.88
C LEU A 15 -3.53 0.66 2.13
N LEU A 16 -4.46 1.32 2.82
CA LEU A 16 -5.49 2.15 2.17
C LEU A 16 -4.86 3.32 1.42
N ILE A 17 -3.99 4.09 2.07
CA ILE A 17 -3.30 5.20 1.42
C ILE A 17 -2.50 4.70 0.21
N TRP A 18 -1.76 3.61 0.38
CA TRP A 18 -0.86 3.11 -0.65
C TRP A 18 -1.57 2.49 -1.86
N LEU A 19 -2.63 1.71 -1.63
CA LEU A 19 -3.29 0.92 -2.69
C LEU A 19 -4.56 1.53 -3.25
N GLN A 20 -5.24 2.41 -2.50
CA GLN A 20 -6.51 3.00 -2.94
C GLN A 20 -6.41 4.48 -3.29
N THR A 21 -5.29 5.15 -2.97
CA THR A 21 -5.15 6.58 -3.23
C THR A 21 -3.91 6.88 -4.05
N GLU A 22 -3.99 7.90 -4.89
CA GLU A 22 -2.84 8.46 -5.61
C GLU A 22 -1.97 9.36 -4.71
N ALA A 23 -2.19 9.34 -3.39
CA ALA A 23 -1.49 10.21 -2.45
C ALA A 23 0.03 10.04 -2.53
N PHE A 24 0.53 8.82 -2.73
CA PHE A 24 1.96 8.61 -2.91
C PHE A 24 2.51 9.34 -4.14
N TYR A 25 1.82 9.21 -5.29
CA TYR A 25 2.18 9.92 -6.51
C TYR A 25 2.14 11.44 -6.31
N GLU A 26 1.07 11.96 -5.68
CA GLU A 26 0.92 13.40 -5.41
C GLU A 26 2.01 13.93 -4.49
N TYR A 27 2.33 13.22 -3.39
CA TYR A 27 3.42 13.62 -2.50
C TYR A 27 4.77 13.58 -3.19
N CYS A 28 5.06 12.55 -3.98
CA CYS A 28 6.32 12.48 -4.75
C CYS A 28 6.41 13.59 -5.79
N LYS A 29 5.29 13.98 -6.41
CA LYS A 29 5.20 15.09 -7.36
C LYS A 29 5.49 16.43 -6.67
N LEU A 30 4.90 16.66 -5.48
CA LEU A 30 5.09 17.87 -4.68
C LEU A 30 6.51 18.01 -4.13
N LEU A 31 7.08 16.91 -3.63
CA LEU A 31 8.43 16.88 -3.05
C LEU A 31 9.56 16.89 -4.10
N GLY A 32 9.22 16.93 -5.39
CA GLY A 32 10.21 17.06 -6.46
C GLY A 32 11.02 15.79 -6.76
N PHE A 33 10.63 14.63 -6.22
CA PHE A 33 11.28 13.34 -6.47
C PHE A 33 10.96 12.74 -7.85
N LYS A 34 10.73 13.60 -8.85
CA LYS A 34 10.23 13.24 -10.18
C LYS A 34 11.11 12.23 -10.92
N LYS A 35 12.44 12.28 -10.72
CA LYS A 35 13.41 11.39 -11.36
C LYS A 35 13.60 10.05 -10.65
N ILE A 36 13.44 9.99 -9.33
CA ILE A 36 13.75 8.79 -8.55
C ILE A 36 12.62 7.77 -8.67
N PHE A 37 11.37 8.25 -8.61
CA PHE A 37 10.17 7.40 -8.64
C PHE A 37 9.50 7.32 -10.02
N LYS A 38 10.23 7.74 -11.08
CA LYS A 38 9.75 7.69 -12.49
C LYS A 38 8.38 8.35 -12.68
N ILE A 39 8.13 9.42 -11.95
CA ILE A 39 6.85 10.14 -11.95
C ILE A 39 6.57 10.75 -13.33
N LYS A 40 7.63 11.23 -14.02
CA LYS A 40 7.50 11.72 -15.41
C LYS A 40 7.07 10.61 -16.37
N ASP A 41 7.71 9.44 -16.29
CA ASP A 41 7.37 8.30 -17.15
C ASP A 41 5.95 7.76 -16.91
N TYR A 42 5.36 8.06 -15.74
CA TYR A 42 3.96 7.78 -15.41
C TYR A 42 3.03 8.87 -15.94
N GLU A 43 3.38 10.16 -15.82
CA GLU A 43 2.64 11.27 -16.45
C GLU A 43 2.54 11.08 -17.97
N ASP A 44 3.65 10.74 -18.64
CA ASP A 44 3.67 10.46 -20.08
C ASP A 44 2.82 9.22 -20.46
N PHE A 45 2.66 8.27 -19.52
CA PHE A 45 1.83 7.08 -19.73
C PHE A 45 0.34 7.36 -19.50
N LEU A 46 0.01 8.25 -18.56
CA LEU A 46 -1.35 8.74 -18.34
C LEU A 46 -1.90 9.48 -19.57
N GLU A 47 -1.06 10.21 -20.31
CA GLU A 47 -1.45 10.84 -21.58
C GLU A 47 -1.86 9.82 -22.66
N LEU A 48 -1.35 8.59 -22.58
CA LEU A 48 -1.63 7.49 -23.52
C LEU A 48 -2.72 6.54 -23.01
N SER A 49 -2.97 6.50 -21.71
CA SER A 49 -3.92 5.58 -21.07
C SER A 49 -4.58 6.24 -19.86
N GLU A 50 -5.79 6.75 -20.08
CA GLU A 50 -6.59 7.37 -19.04
C GLU A 50 -7.07 6.34 -18.01
N GLY A 51 -7.04 6.71 -16.73
CA GLY A 51 -7.63 5.92 -15.64
C GLY A 51 -6.73 4.85 -15.01
N VAL A 52 -5.46 4.74 -15.41
CA VAL A 52 -4.52 3.78 -14.80
C VAL A 52 -3.89 4.37 -13.53
N SER A 53 -4.06 3.68 -12.40
CA SER A 53 -3.45 4.09 -11.12
C SER A 53 -1.93 3.95 -11.14
N TYR A 54 -1.20 4.68 -10.27
CA TYR A 54 0.26 4.60 -10.23
C TYR A 54 0.76 3.17 -9.93
N ILE A 55 0.07 2.46 -9.04
CA ILE A 55 0.38 1.06 -8.69
C ILE A 55 0.16 0.13 -9.89
N GLU A 56 -0.90 0.35 -10.66
CA GLU A 56 -1.21 -0.43 -11.85
C GLU A 56 -0.19 -0.16 -12.98
N TYR A 57 0.20 1.09 -13.18
CA TYR A 57 1.30 1.46 -14.07
C TYR A 57 2.60 0.73 -13.70
N LEU A 58 2.97 0.73 -12.41
CA LEU A 58 4.15 0.04 -11.93
C LEU A 58 4.10 -1.45 -12.27
N ASN A 59 2.94 -2.11 -12.08
CA ASN A 59 2.77 -3.51 -12.44
C ASN A 59 2.88 -3.76 -13.95
N ILE A 60 2.34 -2.87 -14.78
CA ILE A 60 2.36 -3.01 -16.24
C ILE A 60 3.79 -2.86 -16.79
N LYS A 61 4.52 -1.85 -16.31
CA LYS A 61 5.81 -1.45 -16.91
C LYS A 61 7.03 -2.05 -16.21
N TYR A 62 6.89 -2.40 -14.94
CA TYR A 62 7.97 -2.90 -14.10
C TYR A 62 7.51 -4.12 -13.31
N ASP A 63 7.14 -5.21 -13.98
CA ASP A 63 6.85 -6.49 -13.30
C ASP A 63 8.13 -7.06 -12.67
N SER A 64 8.33 -6.74 -11.39
CA SER A 64 9.46 -7.16 -10.59
C SER A 64 8.97 -7.65 -9.23
N PHE A 65 9.79 -8.42 -8.51
CA PHE A 65 9.44 -8.91 -7.17
C PHE A 65 9.05 -7.76 -6.23
N PHE A 66 9.79 -6.65 -6.25
CA PHE A 66 9.52 -5.48 -5.41
C PHE A 66 8.22 -4.78 -5.80
N THR A 67 7.93 -4.71 -7.10
CA THR A 67 6.66 -4.17 -7.59
C THR A 67 5.49 -5.02 -7.13
N ARG A 68 5.57 -6.35 -7.27
CA ARG A 68 4.53 -7.26 -6.78
C ARG A 68 4.38 -7.18 -5.26
N LEU A 69 5.47 -6.95 -4.53
CA LEU A 69 5.48 -6.79 -3.08
C LEU A 69 4.71 -5.54 -2.64
N ILE A 70 4.91 -4.40 -3.30
CA ILE A 70 4.22 -3.14 -2.97
C ILE A 70 2.80 -3.06 -3.55
N SER A 71 2.52 -3.76 -4.65
CA SER A 71 1.19 -3.75 -5.29
C SER A 71 0.21 -4.74 -4.66
N CYS A 72 0.70 -5.83 -4.08
CA CYS A 72 -0.16 -6.86 -3.50
C CYS A 72 -0.49 -6.54 -2.03
N PRO A 73 -1.77 -6.41 -1.64
CA PRO A 73 -2.15 -6.11 -0.26
C PRO A 73 -1.63 -7.15 0.73
N ILE A 74 -1.66 -8.43 0.36
CA ILE A 74 -1.19 -9.52 1.23
C ILE A 74 0.33 -9.45 1.40
N CYS A 75 1.08 -9.30 0.31
CA CYS A 75 2.54 -9.21 0.37
C CYS A 75 2.96 -8.02 1.23
N LEU A 76 2.40 -6.84 0.94
CA LEU A 76 2.72 -5.62 1.68
C LEU A 76 2.34 -5.75 3.17
N THR A 77 1.19 -6.37 3.49
CA THR A 77 0.79 -6.64 4.89
C THR A 77 1.82 -7.52 5.60
N VAL A 78 2.22 -8.63 4.98
CA VAL A 78 3.18 -9.57 5.59
C VAL A 78 4.51 -8.87 5.86
N TRP A 79 5.03 -8.12 4.89
CA TRP A 79 6.30 -7.41 5.05
C TRP A 79 6.24 -6.30 6.09
N LEU A 80 5.16 -5.51 6.13
CA LEU A 80 4.96 -4.48 7.16
C LEU A 80 4.83 -5.10 8.56
N GLN A 81 4.11 -6.22 8.69
CA GLN A 81 3.97 -6.92 9.97
C GLN A 81 5.30 -7.57 10.41
N ILE A 82 6.10 -8.11 9.50
CA ILE A 82 7.46 -8.60 9.82
C ILE A 82 8.31 -7.44 10.35
N PHE A 83 8.30 -6.30 9.67
CA PHE A 83 9.07 -5.12 10.09
C PHE A 83 8.66 -4.64 11.49
N LEU A 84 7.35 -4.51 11.75
CA LEU A 84 6.85 -4.11 13.07
C LEU A 84 7.19 -5.15 14.14
N THR A 85 7.07 -6.44 13.82
CA THR A 85 7.39 -7.53 14.73
C THR A 85 8.87 -7.51 15.13
N LEU A 86 9.78 -7.29 14.18
CA LEU A 86 11.21 -7.15 14.45
C LEU A 86 11.52 -5.89 15.27
N TYR A 87 10.83 -4.78 15.00
CA TYR A 87 11.02 -3.53 15.72
C TYR A 87 10.59 -3.60 17.20
N TYR A 88 9.43 -4.22 17.47
CA TYR A 88 8.91 -4.38 18.83
C TYR A 88 9.41 -5.64 19.56
N GLY A 89 10.03 -6.58 18.83
CA GLY A 89 10.47 -7.87 19.38
C GLY A 89 9.32 -8.81 19.78
N ASP A 90 8.09 -8.53 19.33
CA ASP A 90 6.88 -9.27 19.71
C ASP A 90 6.30 -10.09 18.56
N PHE A 91 6.63 -11.38 18.55
CA PHE A 91 6.11 -12.36 17.59
C PHE A 91 4.74 -12.95 17.98
N SER A 92 4.17 -12.52 19.12
CA SER A 92 2.91 -13.06 19.60
C SER A 92 1.79 -12.81 18.58
N LEU A 93 1.02 -13.86 18.29
CA LEU A 93 -0.17 -13.79 17.44
C LEU A 93 0.11 -13.21 16.03
N PHE A 94 1.32 -13.37 15.50
CA PHE A 94 1.73 -12.81 14.20
C PHE A 94 0.75 -13.08 13.06
N PHE A 95 0.33 -14.35 12.88
CA PHE A 95 -0.64 -14.71 11.85
C PHE A 95 -2.01 -14.05 12.09
N VAL A 96 -2.44 -13.89 13.34
CA VAL A 96 -3.70 -13.23 13.68
C VAL A 96 -3.62 -11.73 13.35
N LYS A 97 -2.47 -11.07 13.59
CA LYS A 97 -2.24 -9.67 13.20
C LYS A 97 -2.41 -9.47 11.69
N ILE A 98 -1.85 -10.37 10.88
CA ILE A 98 -1.96 -10.33 9.41
C ILE A 98 -3.43 -10.43 8.98
N TRP A 99 -4.14 -11.46 9.44
CA TRP A 99 -5.54 -11.68 9.06
C TRP A 99 -6.43 -10.52 9.49
N LEU A 100 -6.26 -10.02 10.71
CA LEU A 100 -7.03 -8.88 11.21
C LEU A 100 -6.77 -7.62 10.37
N THR A 101 -5.51 -7.34 10.05
CA THR A 101 -5.13 -6.19 9.21
C THR A 101 -5.78 -6.27 7.83
N LEU A 102 -5.75 -7.44 7.19
CA LEU A 102 -6.38 -7.64 5.88
C LEU A 102 -7.89 -7.48 5.94
N VAL A 103 -8.55 -8.03 6.96
CA VAL A 103 -10.00 -7.86 7.15
C VAL A 103 -10.35 -6.38 7.32
N LEU A 104 -9.61 -5.65 8.16
CA LEU A 104 -9.81 -4.20 8.35
C LEU A 104 -9.63 -3.44 7.03
N TYR A 105 -8.60 -3.77 6.26
CA TYR A 105 -8.34 -3.16 4.96
C TYR A 105 -9.50 -3.42 3.99
N PHE A 106 -9.92 -4.68 3.78
CA PHE A 106 -11.00 -5.00 2.85
C PHE A 106 -12.34 -4.39 3.28
N VAL A 107 -12.65 -4.39 4.58
CA VAL A 107 -13.85 -3.73 5.11
C VAL A 107 -13.80 -2.23 4.80
N ALA A 108 -12.68 -1.57 5.05
CA ALA A 108 -12.53 -0.15 4.75
C ALA A 108 -12.66 0.15 3.25
N VAL A 109 -12.08 -0.68 2.38
CA VAL A 109 -12.26 -0.57 0.92
C VAL A 109 -13.74 -0.69 0.52
N LEU A 110 -14.45 -1.66 1.10
CA LEU A 110 -15.89 -1.84 0.84
C LEU A 110 -16.71 -0.63 1.31
N LEU A 111 -16.36 -0.05 2.46
CA LEU A 111 -17.01 1.15 2.97
C LEU A 111 -16.76 2.37 2.06
N LEU A 112 -15.54 2.54 1.56
CA LEU A 112 -15.20 3.61 0.63
C LEU A 112 -15.94 3.45 -0.71
N LYS A 113 -15.99 2.24 -1.27
CA LYS A 113 -16.70 1.97 -2.51
C LYS A 113 -18.21 2.19 -2.40
N LYS A 114 -18.79 1.98 -1.22
CA LYS A 114 -20.23 2.24 -0.97
C LYS A 114 -20.55 3.74 -0.92
N SER A 115 -19.55 4.60 -0.69
CA SER A 115 -19.74 6.05 -0.49
C SER A 115 -19.57 6.89 -1.76
N GLY A 116 -19.12 6.31 -2.87
CA GLY A 116 -18.99 6.96 -4.19
C GLY A 116 -19.99 6.40 -5.18
#